data_AF-Q5E4T6-F1
#
_entry.id   AF-Q5E4T6-F1
#
_cell.length_a   1.000
_cell.length_b   1.000
_cell.length_c   1.000
_cell.angle_alpha   90.00
_cell.angle_beta   90.00
_cell.angle_gamma   90.00
#
_symmetry.space_group_name_H-M   'P 1'
#
loop_
_entity.id
_entity.type
_entity.pdbx_description
1 polymer ?
#
loop_
_entity_poly.entity_id
_entity_poly.type
_entity_poly.pdbx_seq_one_letter_code
_entity_poly.pdbx_strand_id
1 'polypeptide(L)'
;MYKAACLDESGVDKIIKESVDPMQTTKALELLMPLYQRYAKYLNDNQVIDFNDMIGKALEYVQNRQFHSPWKFLLVDEFQDISEPRARLVKALRDNTVKSSLFCVGDDWQAIYRFSGADVRLTTEFSNYFGATSETTLDMTFRFNSSIGDVATRFVTQNPVQLKKDIKSLVQVDRPAVSIVRQGIEDSGISALDKALTAISNQVIASKTPSKNKVYLLARYWYQLPDLNLLIRIKHQYSSLDIELQSFHASKGKEAEYVVVMGLATGKHGFPSEKQTPPLVDALLPQGDKFEYAEERRLFYVALTRAKHRVYLLVDMMDASEFVTELIKAKYPVETNEFDVSLIQKEAEKITCHQCGSGVLRPKAGQYGKFMSCSLYPRCKHKETPCTKCGSPMAHDATNSYQVCIDVSCGDKRPLCQNCGSEMKLRQGKYGAFWGCSTYRKNYESNCSYKKNCEPSSPPKNNHYFF
;
A
#
# COMPACT_ATOMS: atom_id res chain seq x y z
N MET A 1 0.07 -18.78 -18.14
CA MET A 1 -0.97 -17.76 -18.38
C MET A 1 -1.77 -18.09 -19.64
N TYR A 2 -1.20 -18.15 -20.84
CA TYR A 2 -1.96 -18.50 -22.07
C TYR A 2 -2.81 -19.78 -21.94
N LYS A 3 -2.19 -20.93 -21.61
CA LYS A 3 -2.93 -22.19 -21.36
C LYS A 3 -3.89 -22.11 -20.16
N ALA A 4 -3.50 -21.37 -19.11
CA ALA A 4 -4.30 -21.19 -17.90
C ALA A 4 -5.54 -20.32 -18.11
N ALA A 5 -5.54 -19.48 -19.16
CA ALA A 5 -6.69 -18.69 -19.59
C ALA A 5 -7.65 -19.48 -20.48
N CYS A 6 -7.36 -20.76 -20.78
CA CYS A 6 -8.20 -21.65 -21.58
C CYS A 6 -8.62 -21.08 -22.95
N LEU A 7 -7.69 -20.42 -23.65
CA LEU A 7 -8.00 -19.73 -24.90
C LEU A 7 -8.06 -20.68 -26.09
N ASP A 8 -9.22 -20.69 -26.75
CA ASP A 8 -9.37 -21.12 -28.14
C ASP A 8 -9.22 -19.91 -29.10
N GLU A 9 -9.31 -20.13 -30.41
CA GLU A 9 -9.20 -19.06 -31.41
C GLU A 9 -10.22 -17.93 -31.18
N SER A 10 -11.45 -18.26 -30.77
CA SER A 10 -12.48 -17.27 -30.45
C SER A 10 -12.19 -16.50 -29.15
N GLY A 11 -11.49 -17.13 -28.20
CA GLY A 11 -11.04 -16.53 -26.96
C GLY A 11 -9.92 -15.52 -27.15
N VAL A 12 -9.04 -15.73 -28.15
CA VAL A 12 -7.97 -14.77 -28.47
C VAL A 12 -8.55 -13.44 -28.97
N ASP A 13 -9.50 -13.48 -29.89
CA ASP A 13 -10.16 -12.28 -30.40
C ASP A 13 -10.91 -11.52 -29.31
N LYS A 14 -11.57 -12.26 -28.40
CA LYS A 14 -12.23 -11.68 -27.24
C LYS A 14 -11.23 -10.97 -26.32
N ILE A 15 -10.11 -11.61 -25.99
CA ILE A 15 -9.06 -11.00 -25.16
C ILE A 15 -8.49 -9.73 -25.77
N ILE A 16 -8.25 -9.72 -27.08
CA ILE A 16 -7.76 -8.54 -27.78
C ILE A 16 -8.77 -7.40 -27.65
N LYS A 17 -10.06 -7.69 -27.88
CA LYS A 17 -11.13 -6.69 -27.84
C LYS A 17 -11.35 -6.11 -26.44
N GLU A 18 -11.20 -6.93 -25.41
CA GLU A 18 -11.43 -6.56 -24.00
C GLU A 18 -10.16 -6.01 -23.31
N SER A 19 -9.00 -6.03 -23.97
CA SER A 19 -7.76 -5.54 -23.36
C SER A 19 -7.72 -4.01 -23.23
N VAL A 20 -6.88 -3.54 -22.31
CA VAL A 20 -6.65 -2.09 -22.08
C VAL A 20 -6.06 -1.40 -23.32
N ASP A 21 -5.27 -2.13 -24.10
CA ASP A 21 -4.70 -1.65 -25.37
C ASP A 21 -4.79 -2.78 -26.42
N PRO A 22 -5.87 -2.82 -27.22
CA PRO A 22 -6.07 -3.86 -28.23
C PRO A 22 -4.94 -3.92 -29.26
N MET A 23 -4.41 -2.78 -29.68
CA MET A 23 -3.35 -2.72 -30.69
C MET A 23 -2.05 -3.31 -30.15
N GLN A 24 -1.65 -2.92 -28.94
CA GLN A 24 -0.46 -3.47 -28.30
C GLN A 24 -0.64 -4.96 -27.97
N THR A 25 -1.82 -5.37 -27.47
CA THR A 25 -2.10 -6.78 -27.17
C THR A 25 -2.01 -7.65 -28.42
N THR A 26 -2.58 -7.21 -29.55
CA THR A 26 -2.46 -7.90 -30.84
C THR A 26 -1.00 -8.07 -31.25
N LYS A 27 -0.21 -6.99 -31.22
CA LYS A 27 1.22 -7.07 -31.58
C LYS A 27 2.02 -7.96 -30.64
N ALA A 28 1.71 -7.94 -29.35
CA ALA A 28 2.36 -8.82 -28.39
C ALA A 28 1.99 -10.30 -28.62
N LEU A 29 0.73 -10.59 -28.99
CA LEU A 29 0.30 -11.95 -29.37
C LEU A 29 0.97 -12.41 -30.67
N GLU A 30 1.03 -11.56 -31.70
CA GLU A 30 1.74 -11.87 -32.96
C GLU A 30 3.19 -12.33 -32.69
N LEU A 31 3.88 -11.68 -31.74
CA LEU A 31 5.24 -12.05 -31.33
C LEU A 31 5.28 -13.32 -30.47
N LEU A 32 4.29 -13.54 -29.60
CA LEU A 32 4.24 -14.69 -28.69
C LEU A 32 3.85 -15.99 -29.42
N MET A 33 2.96 -15.93 -30.40
CA MET A 33 2.36 -17.12 -31.01
C MET A 33 3.36 -18.08 -31.65
N PRO A 34 4.37 -17.65 -32.42
CA PRO A 34 5.40 -18.55 -32.95
C PRO A 34 6.20 -19.26 -31.86
N LEU A 35 6.47 -18.57 -30.74
CA LEU A 35 7.18 -19.14 -29.58
C LEU A 35 6.30 -20.18 -28.88
N TYR A 36 5.01 -19.86 -28.68
CA TYR A 36 4.04 -20.78 -28.09
C TYR A 36 3.86 -22.04 -28.95
N GLN A 37 3.71 -21.89 -30.27
CA GLN A 37 3.58 -23.01 -31.20
C GLN A 37 4.82 -23.92 -31.17
N ARG A 38 6.02 -23.33 -31.17
CA ARG A 38 7.26 -24.11 -31.05
C ARG A 38 7.37 -24.82 -29.71
N TYR A 39 6.95 -24.18 -28.62
CA TYR A 39 6.91 -24.79 -27.29
C TYR A 39 5.92 -25.95 -27.24
N ALA A 40 4.69 -25.76 -27.74
CA ALA A 40 3.68 -26.82 -27.81
C ALA A 40 4.14 -28.00 -28.67
N LYS A 41 4.78 -27.72 -29.82
CA LYS A 41 5.40 -28.75 -30.66
C LYS A 41 6.50 -29.52 -29.91
N TYR A 42 7.37 -28.81 -29.20
CA TYR A 42 8.41 -29.46 -28.38
C TYR A 42 7.82 -30.40 -27.33
N LEU A 43 6.77 -29.96 -26.61
CA LEU A 43 6.10 -30.81 -25.62
C LEU A 43 5.53 -32.09 -26.26
N ASN A 44 4.85 -31.93 -27.40
CA ASN A 44 4.25 -33.04 -28.13
C ASN A 44 5.31 -34.02 -28.69
N ASP A 45 6.34 -33.51 -29.36
CA ASP A 45 7.40 -34.33 -29.97
C ASP A 45 8.18 -35.14 -28.92
N ASN A 46 8.28 -34.64 -27.69
CA ASN A 46 8.97 -35.32 -26.57
C ASN A 46 8.01 -36.08 -25.65
N GLN A 47 6.70 -36.13 -25.95
CA GLN A 47 5.67 -36.76 -25.12
C GLN A 47 5.66 -36.28 -23.65
N VAL A 48 6.02 -35.03 -23.42
CA VAL A 48 6.01 -34.39 -22.09
C VAL A 48 4.82 -33.43 -21.98
N ILE A 49 4.38 -33.18 -20.75
CA ILE A 49 3.28 -32.27 -20.43
C ILE A 49 3.71 -31.28 -19.35
N ASP A 50 3.18 -30.06 -19.41
CA ASP A 50 3.37 -29.06 -18.35
C ASP A 50 2.25 -29.10 -17.29
N PHE A 51 2.34 -28.25 -16.28
CA PHE A 51 1.34 -28.20 -15.21
C PHE A 51 -0.07 -27.84 -15.69
N ASN A 52 -0.20 -26.94 -16.65
CA ASN A 52 -1.52 -26.58 -17.19
C ASN A 52 -2.06 -27.70 -18.07
N ASP A 53 -1.20 -28.38 -18.83
CA ASP A 53 -1.58 -29.57 -19.59
C ASP A 53 -2.08 -30.69 -18.69
N MET A 54 -1.47 -30.90 -17.51
CA MET A 54 -1.95 -31.88 -16.53
C MET A 54 -3.40 -31.60 -16.12
N ILE A 55 -3.74 -30.34 -15.82
CA ILE A 55 -5.11 -29.96 -15.45
C ILE A 55 -6.06 -30.10 -16.63
N GLY A 56 -5.66 -29.63 -17.82
CA GLY A 56 -6.47 -29.71 -19.05
C GLY A 56 -6.77 -31.15 -19.45
N LYS A 57 -5.76 -32.03 -19.46
CA LYS A 57 -5.92 -33.45 -19.78
C LYS A 57 -6.76 -34.19 -18.74
N ALA A 58 -6.54 -33.91 -17.45
CA ALA A 58 -7.37 -34.49 -16.40
C ALA A 58 -8.85 -34.12 -16.57
N LEU A 59 -9.12 -32.86 -16.92
CA LEU A 59 -10.47 -32.39 -17.21
C LEU A 59 -11.06 -33.12 -18.43
N GLU A 60 -10.29 -33.24 -19.51
CA GLU A 60 -10.69 -33.97 -20.72
C GLU A 60 -11.02 -35.44 -20.41
N TYR A 61 -10.18 -36.15 -19.64
CA TYR A 61 -10.42 -37.55 -19.27
C TYR A 61 -11.71 -37.73 -18.47
N VAL A 62 -12.02 -36.80 -17.56
CA VAL A 62 -13.25 -36.82 -16.77
C VAL A 62 -14.46 -36.54 -17.66
N GLN A 63 -14.39 -35.53 -18.54
CA GLN A 63 -15.48 -35.14 -19.43
C GLN A 63 -15.79 -36.22 -20.48
N ASN A 64 -14.75 -36.86 -21.02
CA ASN A 64 -14.85 -37.95 -21.99
C ASN A 64 -15.14 -39.32 -21.34
N ARG A 65 -15.38 -39.36 -20.02
CA ARG A 65 -15.64 -40.60 -19.25
C ARG A 65 -14.53 -41.65 -19.33
N GLN A 66 -13.31 -41.23 -19.66
CA GLN A 66 -12.12 -42.09 -19.59
C GLN A 66 -11.67 -42.28 -18.14
N PHE A 67 -11.99 -41.31 -17.28
CA PHE A 67 -11.84 -41.41 -15.83
C PHE A 67 -13.21 -41.25 -15.16
N HIS A 68 -13.54 -42.21 -14.29
CA HIS A 68 -14.72 -42.14 -13.43
C HIS A 68 -14.29 -41.81 -12.01
N SER A 69 -14.78 -40.69 -11.48
CA SER A 69 -14.44 -40.23 -10.14
C SER A 69 -15.00 -41.19 -9.08
N PRO A 70 -14.15 -41.87 -8.28
CA PRO A 70 -14.64 -42.79 -7.24
C PRO A 70 -15.08 -42.03 -5.97
N TRP A 71 -14.88 -40.71 -5.91
CA TRP A 71 -14.99 -39.93 -4.69
C TRP A 71 -16.40 -39.37 -4.49
N LYS A 72 -16.97 -39.68 -3.33
CA LYS A 72 -18.25 -39.13 -2.86
C LYS A 72 -18.11 -37.76 -2.21
N PHE A 73 -16.93 -37.43 -1.69
CA PHE A 73 -16.67 -36.17 -0.99
C PHE A 73 -15.39 -35.57 -1.55
N LEU A 74 -15.51 -34.33 -2.04
CA LEU A 74 -14.41 -33.53 -2.54
C LEU A 74 -14.22 -32.36 -1.57
N LEU A 75 -13.01 -32.22 -1.04
CA LEU A 75 -12.63 -31.12 -0.15
C LEU A 75 -11.63 -30.22 -0.88
N VAL A 76 -11.91 -28.92 -0.93
CA VAL A 76 -10.98 -27.92 -1.46
C VAL A 76 -10.73 -26.85 -0.42
N ASP A 77 -9.51 -26.81 0.11
CA ASP A 77 -9.04 -25.77 1.01
C ASP A 77 -8.44 -24.59 0.24
N GLU A 78 -8.35 -23.42 0.87
CA GLU A 78 -7.85 -22.17 0.27
C GLU A 78 -8.52 -21.85 -1.08
N PHE A 79 -9.84 -22.04 -1.15
CA PHE A 79 -10.63 -21.95 -2.39
C PHE A 79 -10.53 -20.57 -3.06
N GLN A 80 -10.24 -19.53 -2.29
CA GLN A 80 -10.02 -18.17 -2.82
C GLN A 80 -8.82 -18.05 -3.76
N ASP A 81 -7.90 -19.01 -3.75
CA ASP A 81 -6.72 -19.06 -4.62
C ASP A 81 -6.93 -19.96 -5.85
N ILE A 82 -8.16 -20.42 -6.09
CA ILE A 82 -8.48 -21.31 -7.21
C ILE A 82 -8.50 -20.54 -8.54
N SER A 83 -7.96 -21.16 -9.58
CA SER A 83 -8.08 -20.69 -10.96
C SER A 83 -9.27 -21.34 -11.67
N GLU A 84 -9.76 -20.69 -12.73
CA GLU A 84 -10.88 -21.20 -13.52
C GLU A 84 -10.69 -22.65 -14.01
N PRO A 85 -9.53 -23.05 -14.58
CA PRO A 85 -9.35 -24.43 -15.06
C PRO A 85 -9.39 -25.46 -13.92
N ARG A 86 -8.89 -25.10 -12.74
CA ARG A 86 -8.93 -25.96 -11.54
C ARG A 86 -10.37 -26.08 -11.03
N ALA A 87 -11.14 -24.98 -11.02
CA ALA A 87 -12.55 -25.03 -10.65
C ALA A 87 -13.38 -25.88 -11.63
N ARG A 88 -13.12 -25.79 -12.94
CA ARG A 88 -13.73 -26.68 -13.94
C ARG A 88 -13.44 -28.15 -13.68
N LEU A 89 -12.19 -28.48 -13.35
CA LEU A 89 -11.81 -29.85 -13.02
C LEU A 89 -12.55 -30.36 -11.78
N VAL A 90 -12.59 -29.57 -10.70
CA VAL A 90 -13.32 -29.92 -9.47
C VAL A 90 -14.81 -30.12 -9.77
N LYS A 91 -15.41 -29.22 -10.56
CA LYS A 91 -16.81 -29.32 -10.98
C LYS A 91 -17.06 -30.60 -11.80
N ALA A 92 -16.20 -30.90 -12.76
CA ALA A 92 -16.30 -32.11 -13.58
C ALA A 92 -16.17 -33.38 -12.74
N LEU A 93 -15.25 -33.43 -11.79
CA LEU A 93 -15.07 -34.56 -10.88
C LEU A 93 -16.29 -34.80 -9.99
N ARG A 94 -16.94 -33.73 -9.53
CA ARG A 94 -18.20 -33.80 -8.76
C ARG A 94 -19.34 -34.28 -9.65
N ASP A 95 -19.51 -33.68 -10.82
CA ASP A 95 -20.66 -33.92 -11.72
C ASP A 95 -20.60 -35.29 -12.41
N ASN A 96 -19.40 -35.89 -12.51
CA ASN A 96 -19.19 -37.23 -13.06
C ASN A 96 -19.77 -38.35 -12.18
N THR A 97 -20.03 -38.09 -10.89
CA THR A 97 -20.41 -39.12 -9.91
C THR A 97 -21.72 -38.80 -9.19
N VAL A 98 -22.65 -39.75 -9.25
CA VAL A 98 -23.95 -39.63 -8.58
C VAL A 98 -23.75 -39.55 -7.07
N LYS A 99 -24.42 -38.59 -6.41
CA LYS A 99 -24.31 -38.31 -4.96
C LYS A 99 -22.89 -37.89 -4.50
N SER A 100 -22.08 -37.28 -5.37
CA SER A 100 -20.86 -36.60 -4.94
C SER A 100 -21.19 -35.23 -4.32
N SER A 101 -20.45 -34.85 -3.29
CA SER A 101 -20.57 -33.56 -2.58
C SER A 101 -19.25 -32.82 -2.59
N LEU A 102 -19.32 -31.50 -2.76
CA LEU A 102 -18.16 -30.59 -2.73
C LEU A 102 -18.24 -29.73 -1.47
N PHE A 103 -17.15 -29.70 -0.70
CA PHE A 103 -16.98 -28.83 0.44
C PHE A 103 -15.75 -27.95 0.19
N CYS A 104 -15.93 -26.64 0.27
CA CYS A 104 -14.86 -25.67 0.04
C CYS A 104 -14.68 -24.78 1.26
N VAL A 105 -13.43 -24.48 1.59
CA VAL A 105 -13.06 -23.49 2.61
C VAL A 105 -12.28 -22.38 1.92
N GLY A 106 -12.63 -21.12 2.19
CA GLY A 106 -11.87 -20.00 1.63
C GLY A 106 -12.24 -18.65 2.24
N ASP A 107 -11.37 -17.67 2.03
CA ASP A 107 -11.51 -16.30 2.52
C ASP A 107 -11.14 -15.29 1.43
N ASP A 108 -12.14 -14.63 0.84
CA ASP A 108 -11.97 -13.62 -0.22
C ASP A 108 -11.08 -12.44 0.21
N TRP A 109 -11.04 -12.11 1.51
CA TRP A 109 -10.18 -11.05 2.05
C TRP A 109 -8.69 -11.41 1.93
N GLN A 110 -8.36 -12.68 1.72
CA GLN A 110 -7.00 -13.20 1.52
C GLN A 110 -6.69 -13.60 0.06
N ALA A 111 -7.60 -13.35 -0.89
CA ALA A 111 -7.33 -13.63 -2.31
C ALA A 111 -6.31 -12.63 -2.89
N ILE A 112 -5.04 -13.03 -2.95
CA ILE A 112 -3.91 -12.18 -3.38
C ILE A 112 -3.08 -12.80 -4.52
N TYR A 113 -3.61 -13.83 -5.18
CA TYR A 113 -2.90 -14.62 -6.19
C TYR A 113 -3.52 -14.49 -7.60
N ARG A 114 -4.14 -13.34 -7.93
CA ARG A 114 -4.66 -13.09 -9.30
C ARG A 114 -3.57 -13.25 -10.34
N PHE A 115 -2.34 -12.79 -10.05
CA PHE A 115 -1.21 -12.90 -10.97
C PHE A 115 -0.84 -14.34 -11.35
N SER A 116 -1.25 -15.34 -10.56
CA SER A 116 -1.10 -16.77 -10.90
C SER A 116 -2.37 -17.38 -11.51
N GLY A 117 -3.38 -16.56 -11.81
CA GLY A 117 -4.63 -16.97 -12.45
C GLY A 117 -5.77 -17.27 -11.48
N ALA A 118 -5.65 -16.94 -10.20
CA ALA A 118 -6.75 -17.10 -9.25
C ALA A 118 -7.88 -16.11 -9.55
N ASP A 119 -9.13 -16.58 -9.51
CA ASP A 119 -10.32 -15.76 -9.74
C ASP A 119 -11.20 -15.74 -8.49
N VAL A 120 -11.14 -14.62 -7.77
CA VAL A 120 -11.91 -14.44 -6.52
C VAL A 120 -13.42 -14.56 -6.75
N ARG A 121 -13.92 -14.31 -7.97
CA ARG A 121 -15.34 -14.45 -8.29
C ARG A 121 -15.83 -15.88 -8.14
N LEU A 122 -14.95 -16.87 -8.34
CA LEU A 122 -15.30 -18.27 -8.09
C LEU A 122 -15.66 -18.51 -6.61
N THR A 123 -15.12 -17.69 -5.71
CA THR A 123 -15.47 -17.72 -4.27
C THR A 123 -16.68 -16.84 -3.97
N THR A 124 -16.71 -15.58 -4.44
CA THR A 124 -17.81 -14.66 -4.12
C THR A 124 -19.13 -15.00 -4.83
N GLU A 125 -19.06 -15.69 -5.97
CA GLU A 125 -20.20 -16.15 -6.77
C GLU A 125 -20.28 -17.68 -6.81
N PHE A 126 -19.86 -18.35 -5.72
CA PHE A 126 -19.74 -19.81 -5.65
C PHE A 126 -21.03 -20.54 -6.06
N SER A 127 -22.19 -20.08 -5.60
CA SER A 127 -23.49 -20.68 -5.92
C SER A 127 -23.87 -20.52 -7.40
N ASN A 128 -23.46 -19.44 -8.06
CA ASN A 128 -23.69 -19.25 -9.50
C ASN A 128 -22.90 -20.28 -10.31
N TYR A 129 -21.69 -20.62 -9.86
CA TYR A 129 -20.80 -21.54 -10.58
C TYR A 129 -21.07 -23.02 -10.26
N PHE A 130 -21.26 -23.35 -8.99
CA PHE A 130 -21.42 -24.74 -8.53
C PHE A 130 -22.89 -25.14 -8.29
N GLY A 131 -23.85 -24.22 -8.32
CA GLY A 131 -25.28 -24.49 -8.11
C GLY A 131 -25.73 -24.28 -6.67
N ALA A 132 -26.82 -24.94 -6.27
CA ALA A 132 -27.38 -24.80 -4.92
C ALA A 132 -26.38 -25.25 -3.85
N THR A 133 -26.10 -24.37 -2.88
CA THR A 133 -25.05 -24.55 -1.88
C THR A 133 -25.52 -24.09 -0.52
N SER A 134 -25.05 -24.75 0.54
CA SER A 134 -25.16 -24.25 1.91
C SER A 134 -23.89 -23.48 2.25
N GLU A 135 -24.04 -22.30 2.82
CA GLU A 135 -22.94 -21.47 3.28
C GLU A 135 -22.89 -21.47 4.82
N THR A 136 -21.69 -21.44 5.40
CA THR A 136 -21.50 -21.29 6.84
C THR A 136 -20.30 -20.39 7.07
N THR A 137 -20.53 -19.26 7.74
CA THR A 137 -19.48 -18.30 8.08
C THR A 137 -18.83 -18.69 9.40
N LEU A 138 -17.50 -18.69 9.44
CA LEU A 138 -16.74 -18.80 10.69
C LEU A 138 -16.42 -17.38 11.17
N ASP A 139 -17.02 -16.98 12.28
CA ASP A 139 -16.97 -15.61 12.81
C ASP A 139 -15.97 -15.44 13.97
N MET A 140 -15.38 -16.51 14.49
CA MET A 140 -14.39 -16.44 15.57
C MET A 140 -12.95 -16.60 15.03
N THR A 141 -12.08 -15.64 15.32
CA THR A 141 -10.64 -15.72 15.02
C THR A 141 -9.79 -15.87 16.26
N PHE A 142 -8.83 -16.81 16.18
CA PHE A 142 -7.81 -17.07 17.20
C PHE A 142 -6.44 -16.48 16.82
N ARG A 143 -6.34 -15.87 15.62
CA ARG A 143 -5.07 -15.46 15.02
C ARG A 143 -4.56 -14.13 15.55
N PHE A 144 -5.42 -13.14 15.68
CA PHE A 144 -5.04 -11.77 16.03
C PHE A 144 -6.02 -11.19 17.04
N ASN A 145 -5.54 -10.23 17.83
CA ASN A 145 -6.37 -9.54 18.83
C ASN A 145 -7.38 -8.57 18.20
N SER A 146 -8.35 -8.15 19.00
CA SER A 146 -9.47 -7.30 18.56
C SER A 146 -9.03 -5.98 17.93
N SER A 147 -7.97 -5.34 18.40
CA SER A 147 -7.51 -4.07 17.82
C SER A 147 -6.89 -4.25 16.43
N ILE A 148 -6.09 -5.30 16.21
CA ILE A 148 -5.59 -5.62 14.86
C ILE A 148 -6.77 -5.98 13.94
N GLY A 149 -7.71 -6.78 14.47
CA GLY A 149 -8.91 -7.21 13.75
C GLY A 149 -9.77 -6.04 13.29
N ASP A 150 -10.01 -5.05 14.15
CA ASP A 150 -10.81 -3.85 13.81
C ASP A 150 -10.14 -3.04 12.69
N VAL A 151 -8.85 -2.73 12.82
CA VAL A 151 -8.11 -1.98 11.79
C VAL A 151 -8.13 -2.72 10.45
N ALA A 152 -7.80 -4.01 10.45
CA ALA A 152 -7.70 -4.81 9.23
C ALA A 152 -9.07 -5.01 8.56
N THR A 153 -10.11 -5.34 9.34
CA THR A 153 -11.47 -5.56 8.86
C THR A 153 -12.06 -4.28 8.28
N ARG A 154 -11.99 -3.17 9.03
CA ARG A 154 -12.49 -1.88 8.55
C ARG A 154 -11.79 -1.44 7.26
N PHE A 155 -10.50 -1.72 7.12
CA PHE A 155 -9.70 -1.34 5.97
C PHE A 155 -10.04 -2.16 4.72
N VAL A 156 -10.13 -3.50 4.84
CA VAL A 156 -10.42 -4.37 3.70
C VAL A 156 -11.86 -4.21 3.21
N THR A 157 -12.80 -3.96 4.12
CA THR A 157 -14.23 -3.78 3.83
C THR A 157 -14.60 -2.39 3.29
N GLN A 158 -13.64 -1.46 3.17
CA GLN A 158 -13.86 -0.25 2.34
C GLN A 158 -14.16 -0.62 0.89
N ASN A 159 -13.69 -1.78 0.43
CA ASN A 159 -14.12 -2.35 -0.84
C ASN A 159 -15.48 -3.06 -0.66
N PRO A 160 -16.57 -2.55 -1.26
CA PRO A 160 -17.92 -3.10 -1.09
C PRO A 160 -18.13 -4.45 -1.79
N VAL A 161 -17.20 -4.87 -2.66
CA VAL A 161 -17.25 -6.18 -3.34
C VAL A 161 -16.88 -7.32 -2.39
N GLN A 162 -16.13 -7.04 -1.32
CA GLN A 162 -15.74 -8.06 -0.34
C GLN A 162 -16.96 -8.57 0.42
N LEU A 163 -16.99 -9.87 0.70
CA LEU A 163 -18.04 -10.48 1.51
C LEU A 163 -18.04 -9.85 2.89
N LYS A 164 -19.22 -9.42 3.36
CA LYS A 164 -19.37 -8.84 4.69
C LYS A 164 -19.36 -9.95 5.73
N LYS A 165 -18.41 -9.88 6.67
CA LYS A 165 -18.24 -10.85 7.75
C LYS A 165 -18.07 -10.07 9.05
N ASP A 166 -18.71 -10.53 10.12
CA ASP A 166 -18.48 -10.02 11.47
C ASP A 166 -17.46 -10.94 12.14
N ILE A 167 -16.19 -10.54 12.19
CA ILE A 167 -15.12 -11.36 12.79
C ILE A 167 -14.84 -10.89 14.21
N LYS A 168 -15.01 -11.79 15.17
CA LYS A 168 -14.74 -11.60 16.60
C LYS A 168 -13.42 -12.26 16.96
N SER A 169 -12.49 -11.48 17.51
CA SER A 169 -11.24 -12.00 18.07
C SER A 169 -11.47 -12.64 19.43
N LEU A 170 -10.86 -13.81 19.68
CA LEU A 170 -10.85 -14.40 21.02
C LEU A 170 -10.07 -13.51 22.00
N VAL A 171 -8.93 -12.97 21.57
CA VAL A 171 -8.07 -12.09 22.38
C VAL A 171 -8.58 -10.66 22.25
N GLN A 172 -9.09 -10.11 23.36
CA GLN A 172 -9.54 -8.74 23.47
C GLN A 172 -8.46 -7.85 24.08
N VAL A 173 -8.25 -6.66 23.51
CA VAL A 173 -7.30 -5.67 24.03
C VAL A 173 -7.95 -4.29 24.05
N ASP A 174 -7.64 -3.51 25.08
CA ASP A 174 -8.24 -2.18 25.31
C ASP A 174 -7.40 -1.02 24.76
N ARG A 175 -6.25 -1.33 24.14
CA ARG A 175 -5.32 -0.35 23.59
C ARG A 175 -5.04 -0.64 22.12
N PRO A 176 -4.78 0.39 21.30
CA PRO A 176 -4.35 0.21 19.91
C PRO A 176 -3.16 -0.75 19.80
N ALA A 177 -3.29 -1.80 18.99
CA ALA A 177 -2.27 -2.80 18.70
C ALA A 177 -1.62 -2.61 17.31
N VAL A 178 -1.99 -1.56 16.59
CA VAL A 178 -1.36 -1.13 15.34
C VAL A 178 -0.78 0.26 15.57
N SER A 179 0.52 0.41 15.31
CA SER A 179 1.25 1.65 15.56
C SER A 179 1.89 2.20 14.29
N ILE A 180 1.74 3.49 14.03
CA ILE A 180 2.43 4.20 12.96
C ILE A 180 3.70 4.81 13.53
N VAL A 181 4.84 4.25 13.15
CA VAL A 181 6.17 4.71 13.56
C VAL A 181 6.71 5.64 12.49
N ARG A 182 6.71 6.94 12.79
CA ARG A 182 7.17 7.96 11.85
C ARG A 182 8.70 7.96 11.77
N GLN A 183 9.22 8.02 10.55
CA GLN A 183 10.65 8.07 10.26
C GLN A 183 11.03 9.46 9.73
N GLY A 184 11.80 10.23 10.49
CA GLY A 184 12.36 11.51 10.07
C GLY A 184 13.88 11.44 9.83
N ILE A 185 14.39 12.26 8.91
CA ILE A 185 15.84 12.42 8.63
C ILE A 185 16.58 13.03 9.85
N GLU A 186 15.86 13.69 10.75
CA GLU A 186 16.42 14.47 11.88
C GLU A 186 16.31 13.78 13.25
N ASP A 187 15.78 12.56 13.32
CA ASP A 187 15.55 11.88 14.60
C ASP A 187 16.84 11.20 15.12
N SER A 188 17.58 11.90 15.99
CA SER A 188 18.45 11.40 17.09
C SER A 188 19.42 10.22 16.86
N GLY A 189 19.67 9.81 15.61
CA GLY A 189 20.54 8.69 15.24
C GLY A 189 19.93 7.28 15.37
N ILE A 190 18.68 7.13 15.85
CA ILE A 190 18.02 5.83 16.04
C ILE A 190 16.95 5.63 14.96
N SER A 191 17.05 4.56 14.18
CA SER A 191 16.10 4.29 13.09
C SER A 191 14.70 3.94 13.61
N ALA A 192 13.66 4.17 12.80
CA ALA A 192 12.29 3.76 13.14
C ALA A 192 12.18 2.24 13.37
N LEU A 193 12.99 1.45 12.66
CA LEU A 193 13.09 0.01 12.86
C LEU A 193 13.67 -0.31 14.24
N ASP A 194 14.73 0.38 14.67
CA ASP A 194 15.31 0.19 16.01
C ASP A 194 14.36 0.59 17.12
N LYS A 195 13.58 1.67 16.94
CA LYS A 195 12.51 2.07 17.87
C LYS A 195 11.50 0.91 18.06
N ALA A 196 11.00 0.35 16.96
CA ALA A 196 10.06 -0.77 16.99
C ALA A 196 10.66 -2.03 17.63
N LEU A 197 11.86 -2.44 17.22
CA LEU A 197 12.52 -3.64 17.74
C LEU A 197 12.89 -3.51 19.22
N THR A 198 13.30 -2.32 19.67
CA THR A 198 13.55 -2.04 21.09
C THR A 198 12.27 -2.15 21.91
N ALA A 199 11.15 -1.59 21.42
CA ALA A 199 9.85 -1.72 22.09
C ALA A 199 9.40 -3.18 22.22
N ILE A 200 9.53 -3.97 21.14
CA ILE A 200 9.22 -5.40 21.15
C ILE A 200 10.13 -6.15 22.13
N SER A 201 11.44 -5.93 22.07
CA SER A 201 12.41 -6.59 22.97
C SER A 201 12.08 -6.32 24.44
N ASN A 202 11.78 -5.07 24.79
CA ASN A 202 11.41 -4.69 26.16
C ASN A 202 10.12 -5.38 26.63
N GLN A 203 9.11 -5.50 25.75
CA GLN A 203 7.87 -6.22 26.06
C GLN A 203 8.12 -7.71 26.30
N VAL A 204 8.94 -8.34 25.45
CA VAL A 204 9.30 -9.77 25.55
C VAL A 204 10.10 -10.06 26.83
N ILE A 205 11.05 -9.19 27.17
CA ILE A 205 11.84 -9.32 28.41
C ILE A 205 10.92 -9.18 29.64
N ALA A 206 9.98 -8.23 29.61
CA ALA A 206 9.05 -8.00 30.71
C ALA A 206 8.05 -9.15 30.91
N SER A 207 7.60 -9.81 29.84
CA SER A 207 6.61 -10.87 29.91
C SER A 207 7.14 -12.21 30.45
N LYS A 208 8.47 -12.34 30.66
CA LYS A 208 9.15 -13.57 31.14
C LYS A 208 8.81 -14.84 30.34
N THR A 209 8.33 -14.70 29.11
CA THR A 209 8.01 -15.82 28.23
C THR A 209 9.30 -16.37 27.61
N PRO A 210 9.69 -17.63 27.88
CA PRO A 210 11.00 -18.16 27.50
C PRO A 210 11.15 -18.51 26.00
N SER A 211 10.11 -18.35 25.18
CA SER A 211 10.20 -18.59 23.75
C SER A 211 10.79 -17.38 23.01
N LYS A 212 11.70 -17.61 22.08
CA LYS A 212 12.12 -16.58 21.11
C LYS A 212 10.86 -16.09 20.38
N ASN A 213 10.43 -14.88 20.69
CA ASN A 213 9.23 -14.31 20.08
C ASN A 213 9.55 -14.01 18.63
N LYS A 214 8.73 -14.54 17.73
CA LYS A 214 8.91 -14.37 16.29
C LYS A 214 8.48 -12.98 15.89
N VAL A 215 9.36 -12.32 15.12
CA VAL A 215 9.14 -10.98 14.59
C VAL A 215 9.31 -11.03 13.09
N TYR A 216 8.25 -10.69 12.37
CA TYR A 216 8.31 -10.56 10.92
C TYR A 216 8.58 -9.13 10.50
N LEU A 217 9.66 -8.94 9.73
CA LEU A 217 9.87 -7.73 8.95
C LEU A 217 9.26 -7.96 7.58
N LEU A 218 8.17 -7.26 7.29
CA LEU A 218 7.36 -7.44 6.10
C LEU A 218 7.46 -6.24 5.16
N ALA A 219 7.52 -6.51 3.87
CA ALA A 219 7.40 -5.48 2.83
C ALA A 219 6.71 -6.02 1.57
N ARG A 220 6.27 -5.12 0.67
CA ARG A 220 5.72 -5.52 -0.63
C ARG A 220 6.78 -6.21 -1.49
N TYR A 221 7.99 -5.68 -1.49
CA TYR A 221 9.12 -6.17 -2.26
C TYR A 221 10.35 -6.44 -1.38
N TRP A 222 11.12 -7.48 -1.73
CA TRP A 222 12.29 -7.91 -0.97
C TRP A 222 13.38 -6.83 -0.84
N TYR A 223 13.59 -6.00 -1.85
CA TYR A 223 14.61 -4.94 -1.80
C TYR A 223 14.27 -3.79 -0.85
N GLN A 224 13.05 -3.74 -0.30
CA GLN A 224 12.64 -2.78 0.73
C GLN A 224 12.95 -3.29 2.14
N LEU A 225 13.29 -4.58 2.29
CA LEU A 225 13.68 -5.18 3.55
C LEU A 225 15.15 -4.89 3.86
N PRO A 226 15.57 -5.00 5.13
CA PRO A 226 16.98 -4.89 5.52
C PRO A 226 17.90 -5.78 4.68
N ASP A 227 19.06 -5.25 4.33
CA ASP A 227 20.12 -6.06 3.72
C ASP A 227 20.71 -7.07 4.73
N LEU A 228 21.56 -7.96 4.24
CA LEU A 228 22.14 -9.01 5.07
C LEU A 228 22.98 -8.46 6.24
N ASN A 229 23.69 -7.35 6.03
CA ASN A 229 24.55 -6.75 7.05
C ASN A 229 23.72 -6.16 8.19
N LEU A 230 22.66 -5.42 7.84
CA LEU A 230 21.72 -4.89 8.81
C LEU A 230 20.97 -6.01 9.53
N LEU A 231 20.55 -7.06 8.81
CA LEU A 231 19.88 -8.22 9.40
C LEU A 231 20.76 -8.92 10.44
N ILE A 232 22.04 -9.17 10.14
CA ILE A 232 22.99 -9.78 11.08
C ILE A 232 23.14 -8.89 12.32
N ARG A 233 23.26 -7.57 12.12
CA ARG A 233 23.37 -6.60 13.22
C ARG A 233 22.15 -6.64 14.14
N ILE A 234 20.94 -6.53 13.61
CA ILE A 234 19.72 -6.51 14.42
C ILE A 234 19.48 -7.86 15.11
N LYS A 235 19.82 -9.00 14.48
CA LYS A 235 19.73 -10.32 15.13
C LYS A 235 20.69 -10.45 16.31
N HIS A 236 21.90 -9.89 16.18
CA HIS A 236 22.86 -9.88 17.28
C HIS A 236 22.42 -8.93 18.41
N GLN A 237 21.94 -7.73 18.06
CA GLN A 237 21.51 -6.71 19.02
C GLN A 237 20.25 -7.12 19.79
N TYR A 238 19.28 -7.75 19.11
CA TYR A 238 18.02 -8.20 19.70
C TYR A 238 17.98 -9.74 19.77
N SER A 239 18.94 -10.34 20.47
CA SER A 239 19.12 -11.81 20.55
C SER A 239 17.96 -12.56 21.22
N SER A 240 17.08 -11.86 21.92
CA SER A 240 15.82 -12.37 22.49
C SER A 240 14.72 -12.58 21.43
N LEU A 241 14.86 -12.03 20.23
CA LEU A 241 13.87 -12.05 19.16
C LEU A 241 14.28 -13.02 18.04
N ASP A 242 13.30 -13.72 17.47
CA ASP A 242 13.49 -14.50 16.24
C ASP A 242 13.01 -13.68 15.04
N ILE A 243 13.94 -12.93 14.43
CA ILE A 243 13.63 -12.00 13.33
C ILE A 243 13.70 -12.72 11.98
N GLU A 244 12.61 -12.72 11.23
CA GLU A 244 12.55 -13.24 9.86
C GLU A 244 12.11 -12.16 8.87
N LEU A 245 12.71 -12.17 7.67
CA LEU A 245 12.33 -11.29 6.55
C LEU A 245 11.35 -12.01 5.64
N GLN A 246 10.21 -11.40 5.30
CA GLN A 246 9.28 -11.96 4.33
C GLN A 246 8.61 -10.87 3.49
N SER A 247 8.23 -11.21 2.25
CA SER A 247 7.30 -10.35 1.51
C SER A 247 5.86 -10.57 2.00
N PHE A 248 4.96 -9.62 1.74
CA PHE A 248 3.53 -9.78 2.06
C PHE A 248 2.97 -11.11 1.51
N HIS A 249 3.31 -11.46 0.28
CA HIS A 249 2.88 -12.71 -0.36
C HIS A 249 3.49 -13.95 0.30
N ALA A 250 4.79 -13.92 0.62
CA ALA A 250 5.50 -15.06 1.22
C ALA A 250 5.09 -15.32 2.68
N SER A 251 4.43 -14.33 3.31
CA SER A 251 3.89 -14.42 4.65
C SER A 251 2.48 -15.01 4.74
N LYS A 252 1.76 -15.14 3.61
CA LYS A 252 0.45 -15.78 3.59
C LYS A 252 0.54 -17.21 4.15
N GLY A 253 -0.40 -17.56 5.02
CA GLY A 253 -0.42 -18.85 5.74
C GLY A 253 0.52 -18.93 6.95
N LYS A 254 1.32 -17.89 7.23
CA LYS A 254 2.21 -17.84 8.40
C LYS A 254 1.75 -16.81 9.43
N GLU A 255 2.33 -16.86 10.61
CA GLU A 255 2.01 -16.00 11.75
C GLU A 255 3.27 -15.72 12.58
N ALA A 256 3.29 -14.56 13.23
CA ALA A 256 4.32 -14.15 14.17
C ALA A 256 3.71 -13.39 15.35
N GLU A 257 4.38 -13.38 16.51
CA GLU A 257 3.93 -12.61 17.66
C GLU A 257 3.85 -11.11 17.34
N TYR A 258 4.85 -10.61 16.58
CA TYR A 258 4.95 -9.21 16.18
C TYR A 258 5.24 -9.07 14.68
N VAL A 259 4.73 -8.01 14.07
CA VAL A 259 5.02 -7.66 12.67
C VAL A 259 5.48 -6.21 12.59
N VAL A 260 6.53 -5.97 11.82
CA VAL A 260 6.97 -4.64 11.41
C VAL A 260 6.85 -4.53 9.90
N VAL A 261 5.97 -3.64 9.42
CA VAL A 261 5.71 -3.39 8.01
C VAL A 261 6.57 -2.24 7.52
N MET A 262 7.26 -2.44 6.40
CA MET A 262 8.19 -1.50 5.78
C MET A 262 7.77 -1.21 4.33
N GLY A 263 8.33 -0.14 3.76
CA GLY A 263 8.08 0.21 2.35
C GLY A 263 6.71 0.84 2.09
N LEU A 264 6.09 1.43 3.11
CA LEU A 264 4.80 2.12 3.04
C LEU A 264 4.92 3.52 2.42
N ALA A 265 5.44 3.58 1.19
CA ALA A 265 5.68 4.80 0.44
C ALA A 265 4.82 4.90 -0.83
N THR A 266 4.80 6.07 -1.48
CA THR A 266 4.13 6.27 -2.78
C THR A 266 4.97 5.81 -3.98
N GLY A 267 4.35 5.73 -5.18
CA GLY A 267 5.05 5.52 -6.45
C GLY A 267 5.04 4.09 -6.98
N LYS A 268 5.73 3.88 -8.12
CA LYS A 268 5.78 2.59 -8.86
C LYS A 268 6.14 1.38 -7.99
N HIS A 269 7.01 1.62 -7.02
CA HIS A 269 7.56 0.62 -6.10
C HIS A 269 7.05 0.80 -4.67
N GLY A 270 6.08 1.70 -4.50
CA GLY A 270 5.39 1.94 -3.23
C GLY A 270 4.36 0.87 -2.91
N PHE A 271 3.57 1.15 -1.88
CA PHE A 271 2.46 0.32 -1.46
C PHE A 271 1.27 1.24 -1.12
N PRO A 272 0.18 1.26 -1.91
CA PRO A 272 -0.10 0.39 -3.05
C PRO A 272 0.89 0.59 -4.22
N SER A 273 1.10 -0.46 -5.01
CA SER A 273 2.00 -0.39 -6.17
C SER A 273 1.34 0.33 -7.35
N GLU A 274 1.99 1.36 -7.88
CA GLU A 274 1.60 2.00 -9.15
C GLU A 274 2.24 1.33 -10.39
N LYS A 275 2.82 0.12 -10.25
CA LYS A 275 3.44 -0.57 -11.37
C LYS A 275 2.39 -1.03 -12.37
N GLN A 276 2.45 -0.49 -13.59
CA GLN A 276 1.58 -0.93 -14.69
C GLN A 276 1.91 -2.37 -15.12
N THR A 277 0.86 -3.18 -15.23
CA THR A 277 0.93 -4.52 -15.83
C THR A 277 0.90 -4.39 -17.36
N PRO A 278 1.78 -5.09 -18.11
CA PRO A 278 1.72 -5.08 -19.56
C PRO A 278 0.33 -5.50 -20.07
N PRO A 279 -0.25 -4.85 -21.10
CA PRO A 279 -1.62 -5.13 -21.54
C PRO A 279 -1.90 -6.59 -21.92
N LEU A 280 -0.94 -7.26 -22.56
CA LEU A 280 -1.07 -8.69 -22.85
C LEU A 280 -1.18 -9.53 -21.57
N VAL A 281 -0.37 -9.22 -20.55
CA VAL A 281 -0.40 -9.97 -19.29
C VAL A 281 -1.73 -9.74 -18.59
N ASP A 282 -2.17 -8.48 -18.47
CA ASP A 282 -3.43 -8.17 -17.81
C ASP A 282 -4.64 -8.80 -18.52
N ALA A 283 -4.63 -8.82 -19.86
CA ALA A 283 -5.69 -9.44 -20.65
C ALA A 283 -5.75 -10.98 -20.51
N LEU A 284 -4.64 -11.63 -20.14
CA LEU A 284 -4.57 -13.07 -19.84
C LEU A 284 -4.90 -13.41 -18.37
N LEU A 285 -5.04 -12.41 -17.50
CA LEU A 285 -5.40 -12.61 -16.10
C LEU A 285 -6.93 -12.58 -15.93
N PRO A 286 -7.48 -13.25 -14.90
CA PRO A 286 -8.89 -13.11 -14.54
C PRO A 286 -9.27 -11.65 -14.35
N GLN A 287 -10.55 -11.31 -14.55
CA GLN A 287 -11.00 -9.93 -14.41
C GLN A 287 -10.70 -9.43 -12.99
N GLY A 288 -10.00 -8.30 -12.90
CA GLY A 288 -9.72 -7.64 -11.63
C GLY A 288 -10.97 -7.01 -11.03
N ASP A 289 -10.89 -6.70 -9.75
CA ASP A 289 -11.88 -5.89 -9.07
C ASP A 289 -11.78 -4.43 -9.56
N LYS A 290 -12.93 -3.77 -9.73
CA LYS A 290 -13.02 -2.37 -10.16
C LYS A 290 -12.67 -1.38 -9.04
N PHE A 291 -12.68 -1.84 -7.79
CA PHE A 291 -12.31 -1.01 -6.66
C PHE A 291 -10.82 -0.68 -6.67
N GLU A 292 -10.49 0.58 -6.38
CA GLU A 292 -9.13 1.09 -6.47
C GLU A 292 -8.18 0.33 -5.53
N TYR A 293 -7.09 -0.19 -6.10
CA TYR A 293 -6.08 -1.00 -5.41
C TYR A 293 -6.64 -2.21 -4.64
N ALA A 294 -7.75 -2.80 -5.09
CA ALA A 294 -8.43 -3.90 -4.38
C ALA A 294 -7.52 -5.07 -3.96
N GLU A 295 -6.64 -5.53 -4.84
CA GLU A 295 -5.68 -6.60 -4.50
C GLU A 295 -4.63 -6.14 -3.49
N GLU A 296 -4.06 -4.94 -3.65
CA GLU A 296 -3.08 -4.41 -2.69
C GLU A 296 -3.74 -4.13 -1.32
N ARG A 297 -5.05 -3.86 -1.26
CA ARG A 297 -5.79 -3.77 0.01
C ARG A 297 -5.91 -5.12 0.73
N ARG A 298 -6.28 -6.18 0.00
CA ARG A 298 -6.26 -7.56 0.52
C ARG A 298 -4.86 -7.97 0.94
N LEU A 299 -3.85 -7.52 0.22
CA LEU A 299 -2.46 -7.75 0.59
C LEU A 299 -2.07 -7.03 1.89
N PHE A 300 -2.58 -5.82 2.14
CA PHE A 300 -2.36 -5.13 3.40
C PHE A 300 -3.08 -5.83 4.55
N TYR A 301 -4.32 -6.28 4.34
CA TYR A 301 -5.04 -7.13 5.28
C TYR A 301 -4.24 -8.37 5.64
N VAL A 302 -3.67 -9.07 4.65
CA VAL A 302 -2.77 -10.21 4.89
C VAL A 302 -1.59 -9.78 5.76
N ALA A 303 -0.89 -8.69 5.42
CA ALA A 303 0.28 -8.22 6.18
C ALA A 303 -0.05 -7.88 7.65
N LEU A 304 -1.14 -7.15 7.90
CA LEU A 304 -1.59 -6.79 9.25
C LEU A 304 -1.95 -8.03 10.08
N THR A 305 -2.70 -8.95 9.48
CA THR A 305 -3.20 -10.16 10.16
C THR A 305 -2.16 -11.25 10.38
N ARG A 306 -0.90 -11.05 9.97
CA ARG A 306 0.20 -11.96 10.33
C ARG A 306 0.62 -11.81 11.79
N ALA A 307 0.31 -10.69 12.44
CA ALA A 307 0.66 -10.43 13.83
C ALA A 307 -0.40 -10.96 14.80
N LYS A 308 0.05 -11.59 15.89
CA LYS A 308 -0.81 -11.98 17.01
C LYS A 308 -1.02 -10.84 18.01
N HIS A 309 0.05 -10.13 18.35
CA HIS A 309 0.06 -9.15 19.45
C HIS A 309 0.13 -7.70 18.98
N ARG A 310 1.06 -7.34 18.08
CA ARG A 310 1.23 -5.94 17.66
C ARG A 310 1.81 -5.81 16.26
N VAL A 311 1.36 -4.78 15.55
CA VAL A 311 1.87 -4.35 14.24
C VAL A 311 2.51 -2.97 14.35
N TYR A 312 3.69 -2.81 13.79
CA TYR A 312 4.36 -1.53 13.61
C TYR A 312 4.45 -1.18 12.12
N LEU A 313 3.91 -0.05 11.72
CA LEU A 313 3.95 0.48 10.35
C LEU A 313 5.05 1.54 10.29
N LEU A 314 6.16 1.24 9.63
CA LEU A 314 7.26 2.21 9.46
C LEU A 314 6.95 3.12 8.27
N VAL A 315 6.84 4.42 8.53
CA VAL A 315 6.39 5.39 7.53
C VAL A 315 7.20 6.67 7.62
N ASP A 316 7.72 7.15 6.48
CA ASP A 316 8.11 8.55 6.36
C ASP A 316 6.87 9.35 5.97
N MET A 317 6.37 10.23 6.85
CA MET A 317 5.16 11.01 6.57
C MET A 317 5.31 11.96 5.37
N MET A 318 6.54 12.22 4.90
CA MET A 318 6.81 13.02 3.69
C MET A 318 6.59 12.23 2.38
N ASP A 319 6.46 10.91 2.48
CA ASP A 319 6.24 9.99 1.36
C ASP A 319 5.19 8.92 1.71
N ALA A 320 4.28 9.22 2.64
CA ALA A 320 3.37 8.22 3.17
C ALA A 320 2.49 7.61 2.09
N SER A 321 2.38 6.28 2.13
CA SER A 321 1.36 5.52 1.42
C SER A 321 -0.04 6.13 1.55
N GLU A 322 -0.83 6.03 0.48
CA GLU A 322 -2.25 6.38 0.50
C GLU A 322 -3.02 5.57 1.55
N PHE A 323 -2.64 4.31 1.79
CA PHE A 323 -3.26 3.48 2.81
C PHE A 323 -2.96 3.99 4.22
N VAL A 324 -1.73 4.44 4.49
CA VAL A 324 -1.40 5.05 5.79
C VAL A 324 -2.17 6.36 5.97
N THR A 325 -2.25 7.17 4.91
CA THR A 325 -3.02 8.41 4.92
C THR A 325 -4.50 8.16 5.20
N GLU A 326 -5.08 7.09 4.64
CA GLU A 326 -6.44 6.66 4.94
C GLU A 326 -6.61 6.29 6.42
N LEU A 327 -5.70 5.46 6.97
CA LEU A 327 -5.76 5.05 8.38
C LEU A 327 -5.84 6.25 9.34
N ILE A 328 -5.04 7.28 9.07
CA ILE A 328 -5.01 8.51 9.88
C ILE A 328 -6.27 9.36 9.64
N LYS A 329 -6.57 9.72 8.39
CA LYS A 329 -7.67 10.65 8.07
C LYS A 329 -9.04 10.10 8.44
N ALA A 330 -9.26 8.81 8.23
CA ALA A 330 -10.52 8.15 8.57
C ALA A 330 -10.58 7.73 10.05
N LYS A 331 -9.58 8.09 10.88
CA LYS A 331 -9.56 7.82 12.32
C LYS A 331 -9.74 6.34 12.64
N TYR A 332 -8.89 5.50 12.05
CA TYR A 332 -8.76 4.11 12.49
C TYR A 332 -8.14 4.08 13.90
N PRO A 333 -8.37 3.03 14.71
CA PRO A 333 -7.83 2.92 16.06
C PRO A 333 -6.34 2.51 16.03
N VAL A 334 -5.51 3.39 15.46
CA VAL A 334 -4.06 3.24 15.34
C VAL A 334 -3.36 4.18 16.31
N GLU A 335 -2.26 3.72 16.91
CA GLU A 335 -1.38 4.57 17.70
C GLU A 335 -0.47 5.39 16.78
N THR A 336 -0.34 6.70 17.03
CA THR A 336 0.48 7.60 16.21
C THR A 336 1.56 8.33 17.00
N ASN A 337 1.53 8.23 18.33
CA ASN A 337 2.42 8.93 19.26
C ASN A 337 3.12 7.96 20.23
N GLU A 338 3.37 6.72 19.82
CA GLU A 338 4.12 5.75 20.65
C GLU A 338 5.58 6.16 20.87
N PHE A 339 6.15 6.96 19.96
CA PHE A 339 7.54 7.42 20.02
C PHE A 339 7.62 8.93 19.81
N ASP A 340 8.58 9.58 20.49
CA ASP A 340 8.92 10.98 20.22
C ASP A 340 9.47 11.12 18.79
N VAL A 341 8.91 12.09 18.06
CA VAL A 341 9.16 12.34 16.63
C VAL A 341 9.32 13.84 16.38
N SER A 342 10.18 14.18 15.42
CA SER A 342 10.43 15.57 15.00
C SER A 342 9.16 16.32 14.58
N LEU A 343 9.18 17.65 14.75
CA LEU A 343 8.04 18.54 14.49
C LEU A 343 7.55 18.48 13.02
N ILE A 344 8.47 18.28 12.06
CA ILE A 344 8.14 18.10 10.64
C ILE A 344 7.28 16.85 10.42
N GLN A 345 7.57 15.76 11.13
CA GLN A 345 6.79 14.53 11.07
C GLN A 345 5.46 14.66 11.80
N LYS A 346 5.40 15.43 12.91
CA LYS A 346 4.14 15.74 13.62
C LYS A 346 3.17 16.53 12.75
N GLU A 347 3.70 17.50 12.01
CA GLU A 347 2.92 18.50 11.25
C GLU A 347 2.86 18.24 9.74
N ALA A 348 3.18 17.02 9.28
CA ALA A 348 3.25 16.66 7.87
C ALA A 348 1.97 17.00 7.08
N GLU A 349 0.80 16.84 7.70
CA GLU A 349 -0.51 17.18 7.11
C GLU A 349 -0.64 18.68 6.79
N LYS A 350 0.11 19.55 7.48
CA LYS A 350 0.14 20.99 7.22
C LYS A 350 1.12 21.38 6.09
N ILE A 351 1.92 20.44 5.59
CA ILE A 351 2.98 20.64 4.59
C ILE A 351 2.53 20.16 3.19
N THR A 352 1.22 20.03 2.98
CA THR A 352 0.63 19.67 1.69
C THR A 352 0.93 20.74 0.63
N CYS A 353 1.30 20.29 -0.56
CA CYS A 353 1.56 21.12 -1.73
C CYS A 353 0.26 21.77 -2.20
N HIS A 354 0.17 23.09 -2.06
CA HIS A 354 -1.04 23.83 -2.46
C HIS A 354 -1.31 23.76 -3.98
N GLN A 355 -0.29 23.51 -4.80
CA GLN A 355 -0.45 23.53 -6.26
C GLN A 355 -1.17 22.29 -6.78
N CYS A 356 -0.87 21.10 -6.24
CA CYS A 356 -1.51 19.86 -6.68
C CYS A 356 -2.51 19.29 -5.68
N GLY A 357 -2.57 19.80 -4.44
CA GLY A 357 -3.46 19.33 -3.39
C GLY A 357 -3.10 17.96 -2.80
N SER A 358 -2.37 17.12 -3.54
CA SER A 358 -2.06 15.74 -3.14
C SER A 358 -0.60 15.50 -2.76
N GLY A 359 0.34 16.32 -3.24
CA GLY A 359 1.77 16.16 -2.93
C GLY A 359 2.17 16.77 -1.58
N VAL A 360 3.33 16.41 -1.06
CA VAL A 360 3.93 16.99 0.16
C VAL A 360 5.23 17.72 -0.22
N LEU A 361 5.50 18.87 0.39
CA LEU A 361 6.73 19.63 0.11
C LEU A 361 7.93 19.03 0.87
N ARG A 362 8.98 18.64 0.14
CA ARG A 362 10.23 18.05 0.67
C ARG A 362 11.40 19.03 0.63
N PRO A 363 12.26 19.08 1.67
CA PRO A 363 13.49 19.85 1.60
C PRO A 363 14.44 19.26 0.56
N LYS A 364 15.01 20.12 -0.28
CA LYS A 364 16.06 19.82 -1.24
C LYS A 364 17.14 20.89 -1.15
N ALA A 365 18.38 20.50 -1.42
CA ALA A 365 19.47 21.42 -1.64
C ALA A 365 19.72 21.58 -3.15
N GLY A 366 19.91 22.81 -3.60
CA GLY A 366 20.34 23.11 -4.97
C GLY A 366 21.44 24.16 -4.97
N GLN A 367 21.92 24.52 -6.15
CA GLN A 367 22.98 25.51 -6.34
C GLN A 367 22.67 26.91 -5.76
N TYR A 368 21.39 27.20 -5.49
CA TYR A 368 20.93 28.48 -4.93
C TYR A 368 20.45 28.37 -3.47
N GLY A 369 20.78 27.27 -2.78
CA GLY A 369 20.43 27.04 -1.37
C GLY A 369 19.35 25.98 -1.14
N LYS A 370 18.84 25.92 0.11
CA LYS A 370 17.77 25.01 0.52
C LYS A 370 16.42 25.50 -0.01
N PHE A 371 15.63 24.60 -0.58
CA PHE A 371 14.28 24.86 -1.07
C PHE A 371 13.37 23.67 -0.78
N MET A 372 12.07 23.90 -0.75
CA MET A 372 11.06 22.86 -0.63
C MET A 372 10.54 22.50 -2.02
N SER A 373 10.36 21.21 -2.33
CA SER A 373 9.94 20.70 -3.64
C SER A 373 8.81 19.70 -3.47
N CYS A 374 7.79 19.76 -4.32
CA CYS A 374 6.70 18.77 -4.28
C CYS A 374 7.21 17.33 -4.47
N SER A 375 6.69 16.39 -3.65
CA SER A 375 6.99 14.96 -3.71
C SER A 375 6.61 14.33 -5.05
N LEU A 376 5.52 14.80 -5.67
CA LEU A 376 5.05 14.36 -6.99
C LEU A 376 5.88 14.89 -8.18
N TYR A 377 7.08 15.40 -7.97
CA TYR A 377 7.99 15.72 -9.07
C TYR A 377 8.35 14.46 -9.87
N PRO A 378 8.34 14.47 -11.22
CA PRO A 378 8.24 15.64 -12.11
C PRO A 378 6.83 16.05 -12.52
N ARG A 379 5.78 15.31 -12.09
CA ARG A 379 4.37 15.63 -12.40
C ARG A 379 3.97 16.99 -11.84
N CYS A 380 4.40 17.30 -10.61
CA CYS A 380 4.26 18.63 -10.01
C CYS A 380 5.64 19.25 -9.77
N LYS A 381 5.91 20.38 -10.44
CA LYS A 381 7.20 21.11 -10.36
C LYS A 381 7.20 22.23 -9.32
N HIS A 382 6.19 22.27 -8.44
CA HIS A 382 6.04 23.30 -7.42
C HIS A 382 7.24 23.31 -6.47
N LYS A 383 7.67 24.53 -6.11
CA LYS A 383 8.75 24.76 -5.16
C LYS A 383 8.42 25.94 -4.27
N GLU A 384 8.85 25.84 -3.02
CA GLU A 384 8.67 26.90 -2.03
C GLU A 384 9.97 27.16 -1.27
N THR A 385 10.09 28.36 -0.73
CA THR A 385 11.22 28.75 0.10
C THR A 385 10.91 28.37 1.55
N PRO A 386 11.77 27.60 2.26
CA PRO A 386 11.57 27.29 3.68
C PRO A 386 11.59 28.55 4.55
N CYS A 387 11.22 28.41 5.83
CA CYS A 387 11.27 29.47 6.82
C CYS A 387 12.66 30.12 6.86
N THR A 388 12.71 31.45 6.78
CA THR A 388 13.98 32.17 6.73
C THR A 388 14.72 32.21 8.08
N LYS A 389 14.00 31.99 9.19
CA LYS A 389 14.56 31.98 10.54
C LYS A 389 15.12 30.63 10.97
N CYS A 390 14.32 29.56 10.83
CA CYS A 390 14.68 28.23 11.31
C CYS A 390 14.91 27.19 10.20
N GLY A 391 14.60 27.51 8.94
CA GLY A 391 14.71 26.55 7.83
C GLY A 391 13.59 25.51 7.76
N SER A 392 12.63 25.52 8.68
CA SER A 392 11.48 24.61 8.67
C SER A 392 10.51 24.90 7.51
N PRO A 393 9.70 23.91 7.10
CA PRO A 393 8.60 24.11 6.17
C PRO A 393 7.59 25.17 6.64
N MET A 394 6.87 25.77 5.69
CA MET A 394 5.81 26.75 5.96
C MET A 394 4.46 26.14 5.59
N ALA A 395 3.49 26.16 6.50
CA ALA A 395 2.11 25.75 6.25
C ALA A 395 1.31 26.89 5.62
N HIS A 396 0.38 26.55 4.72
CA HIS A 396 -0.55 27.52 4.13
C HIS A 396 -1.79 27.69 5.02
N ASP A 397 -1.96 28.88 5.59
CA ASP A 397 -3.20 29.33 6.23
C ASP A 397 -3.98 30.18 5.22
N ALA A 398 -4.84 29.51 4.44
CA ALA A 398 -5.68 30.14 3.44
C ALA A 398 -6.71 31.08 4.06
N THR A 399 -7.19 30.79 5.27
CA THR A 399 -8.19 31.61 5.97
C THR A 399 -7.67 33.00 6.31
N ASN A 400 -6.40 33.12 6.67
CA ASN A 400 -5.78 34.41 6.98
C ASN A 400 -4.93 34.99 5.83
N SER A 401 -4.76 34.25 4.72
CA SER A 401 -3.86 34.62 3.62
C SER A 401 -2.38 34.77 4.05
N TYR A 402 -1.90 33.84 4.89
CA TYR A 402 -0.51 33.77 5.32
C TYR A 402 0.08 32.37 5.14
N GLN A 403 1.40 32.33 4.96
CA GLN A 403 2.22 31.17 5.24
C GLN A 403 2.78 31.32 6.65
N VAL A 404 2.62 30.29 7.48
CA VAL A 404 3.08 30.27 8.86
C VAL A 404 4.10 29.15 9.01
N CYS A 405 5.20 29.41 9.72
CA CYS A 405 6.17 28.38 10.04
C CYS A 405 5.48 27.24 10.80
N ILE A 406 5.75 25.98 10.42
CA ILE A 406 5.20 24.83 11.16
C ILE A 406 5.76 24.75 12.59
N ASP A 407 6.92 25.37 12.81
CA ASP A 407 7.47 25.55 14.13
C ASP A 407 6.77 26.69 14.85
N VAL A 408 5.82 26.33 15.71
CA VAL A 408 5.03 27.25 16.53
C VAL A 408 5.94 28.14 17.39
N SER A 409 7.09 27.63 17.83
CA SER A 409 8.05 28.41 18.62
C SER A 409 8.79 29.47 17.80
N CYS A 410 8.95 29.23 16.49
CA CYS A 410 9.58 30.17 15.57
C CYS A 410 8.69 31.39 15.29
N GLY A 411 7.38 31.16 15.19
CA GLY A 411 6.36 32.20 14.99
C GLY A 411 6.50 33.02 13.70
N ASP A 412 7.37 32.60 12.77
CA ASP A 412 7.58 33.31 11.51
C ASP A 412 6.36 33.17 10.60
N LYS A 413 5.93 34.29 10.01
CA LYS A 413 4.81 34.32 9.08
C LYS A 413 5.09 35.28 7.95
N ARG A 414 4.64 34.93 6.74
CA ARG A 414 4.74 35.78 5.56
C ARG A 414 3.42 35.77 4.78
N PRO A 415 3.02 36.89 4.18
CA PRO A 415 1.76 36.96 3.45
C PRO A 415 1.78 36.06 2.21
N LEU A 416 0.61 35.52 1.87
CA LEU A 416 0.37 34.87 0.59
C LEU A 416 -0.11 35.89 -0.44
N CYS A 417 0.20 35.62 -1.71
CA CYS A 417 -0.27 36.45 -2.80
C CYS A 417 -1.79 36.29 -2.95
N GLN A 418 -2.54 37.38 -2.76
CA GLN A 418 -4.01 37.34 -2.84
C GLN A 418 -4.54 37.10 -4.27
N ASN A 419 -3.71 37.34 -5.30
CA ASN A 419 -4.11 37.12 -6.69
C ASN A 419 -3.92 35.67 -7.17
N CYS A 420 -2.91 34.95 -6.68
CA CYS A 420 -2.55 33.63 -7.21
C CYS A 420 -2.17 32.59 -6.16
N GLY A 421 -2.30 32.91 -4.86
CA GLY A 421 -2.01 32.00 -3.75
C GLY A 421 -0.53 31.63 -3.58
N SER A 422 0.36 32.14 -4.42
CA SER A 422 1.80 31.84 -4.38
C SER A 422 2.51 32.54 -3.21
N GLU A 423 3.67 32.01 -2.79
CA GLU A 423 4.50 32.64 -1.75
C GLU A 423 4.88 34.08 -2.14
N MET A 424 4.93 34.99 -1.17
CA MET A 424 5.48 36.34 -1.37
C MET A 424 6.91 36.41 -0.85
N LYS A 425 7.77 37.15 -1.57
CA LYS A 425 9.17 37.40 -1.19
C LYS A 425 9.35 38.86 -0.81
N LEU A 426 10.12 39.10 0.25
CA LEU A 426 10.50 40.44 0.67
C LEU A 426 11.46 41.05 -0.37
N ARG A 427 11.13 42.23 -0.89
CA ARG A 427 11.93 42.97 -1.89
C ARG A 427 12.13 44.41 -1.41
N GLN A 428 13.25 45.01 -1.81
CA GLN A 428 13.52 46.43 -1.56
C GLN A 428 13.10 47.27 -2.76
N GLY A 429 12.32 48.33 -2.51
CA GLY A 429 11.89 49.29 -3.53
C GLY A 429 12.29 50.71 -3.15
N LYS A 430 12.00 51.66 -4.05
CA LYS A 430 12.29 53.09 -3.87
C LYS A 430 11.64 53.69 -2.60
N TYR A 431 10.55 53.09 -2.11
CA TYR A 431 9.76 53.57 -0.97
C TYR A 431 9.86 52.66 0.26
N GLY A 432 10.88 51.79 0.32
CA GLY A 432 11.11 50.84 1.41
C GLY A 432 10.81 49.39 1.03
N ALA A 433 10.84 48.51 2.04
CA ALA A 433 10.62 47.08 1.87
C ALA A 433 9.14 46.77 1.58
N PHE A 434 8.89 45.85 0.66
CA PHE A 434 7.56 45.37 0.33
C PHE A 434 7.58 43.87 0.01
N TRP A 435 6.45 43.21 0.22
CA TRP A 435 6.22 41.84 -0.20
C TRP A 435 5.79 41.84 -1.66
N GLY A 436 6.53 41.14 -2.53
CA GLY A 436 6.16 40.94 -3.93
C GLY A 436 5.90 39.47 -4.25
N CYS A 437 4.94 39.19 -5.12
CA CYS A 437 4.67 37.82 -5.57
C CYS A 437 5.94 37.12 -6.10
N SER A 438 6.17 35.88 -5.71
CA SER A 438 7.33 35.09 -6.14
C SER A 438 7.33 34.74 -7.63
N THR A 439 6.16 34.66 -8.25
CA THR A 439 5.99 34.38 -9.69
C THR A 439 6.30 35.60 -10.58
N TYR A 440 6.47 36.80 -10.01
CA TYR A 440 6.76 38.00 -10.79
C TYR A 440 8.16 37.97 -11.43
N ARG A 441 8.20 38.01 -12.77
CA ARG A 441 9.38 38.29 -13.60
C ARG A 441 9.18 39.58 -14.41
N LYS A 442 10.23 40.39 -14.49
CA LYS A 442 10.27 41.62 -15.30
C LYS A 442 10.24 41.24 -16.78
N ASN A 443 9.40 41.90 -17.59
CA ASN A 443 9.24 41.72 -19.05
C ASN A 443 8.54 40.43 -19.52
N TYR A 444 7.59 39.90 -18.74
CA TYR A 444 6.73 38.76 -19.15
C TYR A 444 5.26 39.10 -18.88
N GLU A 445 4.40 38.94 -19.89
CA GLU A 445 2.98 39.36 -19.86
C GLU A 445 2.08 38.52 -18.93
N SER A 446 2.49 37.28 -18.59
CA SER A 446 1.66 36.32 -17.83
C SER A 446 2.00 36.20 -16.33
N ASN A 447 2.45 37.28 -15.69
CA ASN A 447 2.91 37.25 -14.29
C ASN A 447 2.01 38.02 -13.32
N CYS A 448 1.87 37.47 -12.11
CA CYS A 448 1.20 38.15 -11.01
C CYS A 448 2.06 39.29 -10.45
N SER A 449 1.64 40.54 -10.62
CA SER A 449 2.33 41.76 -10.17
C SER A 449 1.92 42.24 -8.77
N TYR A 450 1.13 41.44 -8.05
CA TYR A 450 0.63 41.78 -6.72
C TYR A 450 1.77 42.07 -5.73
N LYS A 451 1.62 43.17 -4.99
CA LYS A 451 2.55 43.65 -3.96
C LYS A 451 1.77 44.08 -2.72
N LYS A 452 2.35 43.85 -1.54
CA LYS A 452 1.81 44.27 -0.24
C LYS A 452 2.91 45.00 0.53
N ASN A 453 2.64 46.20 1.03
CA ASN A 453 3.62 46.92 1.85
C ASN A 453 3.86 46.18 3.17
N CYS A 454 5.08 46.23 3.71
CA CYS A 454 5.35 45.71 5.04
C CYS A 454 4.69 46.63 6.08
N GLU A 455 3.99 46.06 7.06
CA GLU A 455 3.48 46.83 8.19
C GLU A 455 4.66 47.47 8.94
N PRO A 456 4.58 48.76 9.33
CA PRO A 456 5.63 49.39 10.10
C PRO A 456 5.75 48.71 11.47
N SER A 457 6.94 48.19 11.78
CA SER A 457 7.28 47.74 13.14
C SER A 457 7.03 48.88 14.11
N SER A 458 6.05 48.74 15.00
CA SER A 458 5.81 49.69 16.07
C SER A 458 7.04 49.70 16.99
N PRO A 459 7.66 50.87 17.28
CA PRO A 459 8.77 50.91 18.23
C PRO A 459 8.25 50.59 19.65
N PRO A 460 9.08 50.02 20.53
CA PRO A 460 8.70 49.75 21.91
C PRO A 460 8.34 51.07 22.62
N LYS A 461 7.20 51.09 23.31
CA LYS A 461 6.83 52.22 24.18
C LYS A 461 7.85 52.31 25.32
N ASN A 462 8.72 53.33 25.27
CA ASN A 462 9.47 53.76 26.43
C ASN A 462 8.48 54.30 27.48
N ASN A 463 8.29 53.56 28.57
CA ASN A 463 7.73 54.11 29.79
C ASN A 463 8.76 55.05 30.42
N HIS A 464 8.67 56.34 30.11
CA HIS A 464 9.25 57.36 30.97
C HIS A 464 8.31 57.58 32.17
N TYR A 465 8.75 57.10 33.33
CA TYR A 465 8.31 57.62 34.61
C TYR A 465 8.68 59.11 34.68
N PHE A 466 7.70 59.95 34.97
CA PHE A 466 7.91 61.26 35.58
C PHE A 466 7.14 61.26 36.92
N PHE A 467 7.81 61.86 37.90
CA PHE A 467 7.48 61.94 39.32
C PHE A 467 6.06 62.38 39.64
#